data_AF-A0A7V2RET2-F1
#
_entry.id   AF-A0A7V2RET2-F1
#
_cell.length_a   1.000
_cell.length_b   1.000
_cell.length_c   1.000
_cell.angle_alpha   90.00
_cell.angle_beta   90.00
_cell.angle_gamma   90.00
#
_symmetry.space_group_name_H-M   'P 1'
#
loop_
_entity.id
_entity.type
_entity.pdbx_description
1 polymer ?
#
loop_
_entity_poly.entity_id
_entity_poly.type
_entity_poly.pdbx_seq_one_letter_code
_entity_poly.pdbx_strand_id
1 'polypeptide(L)'
;MTDEENGMDELLKLQQQFTRQQEEHDERKKQQEEQGKKAQGVLKGLKDLQFSMTIEQLKPVASPEIIKEVNALKNKPDNEDLRKMISRLCDDMEHELETIAAANPEAKPTVDSMRVLNILMDLYFSL
;
A
#
# COMPACT_ATOMS: atom_id res chain seq x y z
N MET A 1 -41.11 30.21 -47.44
CA MET A 1 -40.25 30.67 -46.33
C MET A 1 -40.75 30.05 -45.03
N THR A 2 -40.81 28.71 -44.96
CA THR A 2 -41.36 27.98 -43.79
C THR A 2 -40.46 26.84 -43.33
N ASP A 3 -39.47 26.44 -44.14
CA ASP A 3 -38.53 25.36 -43.79
C ASP A 3 -37.35 25.85 -42.91
N GLU A 4 -37.01 27.14 -42.98
CA GLU A 4 -35.93 27.74 -42.20
C GLU A 4 -36.29 27.94 -40.71
N GLU A 5 -37.57 28.18 -40.39
CA GLU A 5 -38.05 28.25 -39.00
C GLU A 5 -38.05 26.86 -38.33
N ASN A 6 -38.30 25.80 -39.09
CA ASN A 6 -38.37 24.42 -38.58
C ASN A 6 -36.97 23.86 -38.27
N GLY A 7 -35.96 24.20 -39.08
CA GLY A 7 -34.57 23.79 -38.85
C GLY A 7 -33.90 24.48 -37.66
N MET A 8 -34.28 25.73 -37.37
CA MET A 8 -33.75 26.44 -36.19
C MET A 8 -34.32 25.92 -34.88
N ASP A 9 -35.60 25.57 -34.85
CA ASP A 9 -36.26 24.99 -33.67
C ASP A 9 -35.75 23.57 -33.35
N GLU A 10 -35.43 22.79 -34.38
CA GLU A 10 -34.77 21.48 -34.21
C GLU A 10 -33.35 21.62 -33.66
N LEU A 11 -32.59 22.62 -34.11
CA LEU A 11 -31.27 22.92 -33.58
C LEU A 11 -31.35 23.39 -32.11
N LEU A 12 -32.36 24.18 -31.76
CA LEU A 12 -32.56 24.62 -30.38
C LEU A 12 -32.91 23.45 -29.45
N LYS A 13 -33.75 22.51 -29.92
CA LYS A 13 -34.08 21.27 -29.20
C LYS A 13 -32.88 20.35 -29.03
N LEU A 14 -32.06 20.19 -30.08
CA LEU A 14 -30.82 19.42 -30.02
C LEU A 14 -29.83 20.04 -29.04
N GLN A 15 -29.67 21.37 -29.04
CA GLN A 15 -28.81 22.06 -28.10
C GLN A 15 -29.26 21.83 -26.65
N GLN A 16 -30.56 21.92 -26.36
CA GLN A 16 -31.09 21.61 -25.03
C GLN A 16 -30.90 20.15 -24.62
N GLN A 17 -31.00 19.19 -25.55
CA GLN A 17 -30.70 17.78 -25.29
C GLN A 17 -29.23 17.54 -24.98
N PHE A 18 -28.32 18.18 -25.72
CA PHE A 18 -26.88 18.11 -25.45
C PHE A 18 -26.54 18.70 -24.08
N THR A 19 -27.09 19.87 -23.73
CA THR A 19 -26.86 20.49 -22.41
C THR A 19 -27.32 19.58 -21.27
N ARG A 20 -28.51 18.96 -21.39
CA ARG A 20 -29.01 18.01 -20.38
C ARG A 20 -28.15 16.75 -20.27
N GLN A 21 -27.70 16.20 -21.39
CA GLN A 21 -26.79 15.05 -21.39
C GLN A 21 -25.45 15.40 -20.75
N GLN A 22 -24.94 16.60 -20.97
CA GLN A 22 -23.67 17.07 -20.40
C GLN A 22 -23.78 17.22 -18.88
N GLU A 23 -24.87 17.81 -18.38
CA GLU A 23 -25.16 17.95 -16.95
C GLU A 23 -25.30 16.58 -16.27
N GLU A 24 -26.03 15.62 -16.85
CA GLU A 24 -26.12 14.25 -16.33
C GLU A 24 -24.76 13.55 -16.30
N HIS A 25 -23.90 13.80 -17.30
CA HIS A 25 -22.57 13.21 -17.36
C HIS A 25 -21.62 13.80 -16.32
N ASP A 26 -21.73 15.09 -16.04
CA ASP A 26 -20.96 15.79 -15.02
C ASP A 26 -21.40 15.41 -13.60
N GLU A 27 -22.71 15.21 -13.37
CA GLU A 27 -23.23 14.68 -12.12
C GLU A 27 -22.75 13.25 -11.85
N ARG A 28 -22.76 12.38 -12.87
CA ARG A 28 -22.22 11.01 -12.75
C ARG A 28 -20.73 11.00 -12.46
N LYS A 29 -19.95 11.89 -13.08
CA LYS A 29 -18.52 12.05 -12.79
C LYS A 29 -18.28 12.50 -11.35
N LYS A 30 -19.02 13.51 -10.86
CA LYS A 30 -18.94 13.94 -9.46
C LYS A 30 -19.25 12.81 -8.49
N GLN A 31 -20.29 12.01 -8.76
CA GLN A 31 -20.63 10.85 -7.92
C GLN A 31 -19.51 9.79 -7.93
N GLN A 32 -18.90 9.51 -9.07
CA GLN A 32 -17.76 8.58 -9.16
C GLN A 32 -16.53 9.12 -8.41
N GLU A 33 -16.24 10.41 -8.50
CA GLU A 33 -15.14 11.04 -7.76
C GLU A 33 -15.38 11.04 -6.25
N GLU A 34 -16.61 11.31 -5.80
CA GLU A 34 -16.97 11.24 -4.39
C GLU A 34 -16.90 9.82 -3.83
N GLN A 35 -17.36 8.83 -4.61
CA GLN A 35 -17.23 7.42 -4.24
C GLN A 35 -15.75 6.99 -4.21
N GLY A 36 -14.94 7.43 -5.17
CA GLY A 36 -13.50 7.20 -5.19
C GLY A 36 -12.79 7.79 -3.97
N LYS A 37 -13.14 9.01 -3.56
CA LYS A 37 -12.62 9.65 -2.34
C LYS A 37 -13.03 8.90 -1.07
N LYS A 38 -14.28 8.44 -0.98
CA LYS A 38 -14.77 7.62 0.14
C LYS A 38 -14.03 6.28 0.21
N ALA A 39 -13.87 5.59 -0.92
CA ALA A 39 -13.13 4.34 -0.99
C ALA A 39 -11.65 4.50 -0.60
N GLN A 40 -10.98 5.55 -1.08
CA GLN A 40 -9.61 5.88 -0.66
C GLN A 40 -9.51 6.18 0.83
N GLY A 41 -10.51 6.87 1.41
CA GLY A 41 -10.59 7.12 2.84
C GLY A 41 -10.70 5.85 3.67
N VAL A 42 -11.55 4.90 3.25
CA VAL A 42 -11.69 3.58 3.90
C VAL A 42 -10.40 2.77 3.80
N LEU A 43 -9.77 2.73 2.61
CA LEU A 43 -8.50 2.01 2.41
C LEU A 43 -7.37 2.60 3.27
N LYS A 44 -7.30 3.93 3.38
CA LYS A 44 -6.34 4.60 4.27
C LYS A 44 -6.61 4.26 5.73
N GLY A 45 -7.87 4.27 6.16
CA GLY A 45 -8.27 3.89 7.51
C GLY A 45 -7.93 2.44 7.86
N LEU A 46 -8.15 1.50 6.92
CA LEU A 46 -7.75 0.10 7.07
C LEU A 46 -6.23 -0.06 7.18
N LYS A 47 -5.46 0.63 6.32
CA LYS A 47 -3.99 0.64 6.39
C LYS A 47 -3.51 1.16 7.75
N ASP A 48 -4.08 2.25 8.23
CA ASP A 48 -3.73 2.84 9.53
C ASP A 48 -4.05 1.92 10.71
N LEU A 49 -5.18 1.22 10.64
CA LEU A 49 -5.57 0.23 11.64
C LEU A 49 -4.59 -0.95 11.65
N GLN A 50 -4.23 -1.47 10.48
CA GLN A 50 -3.28 -2.56 10.35
C GLN A 50 -1.92 -2.19 10.95
N PHE A 51 -1.39 -1.00 10.64
CA PHE A 51 -0.15 -0.49 11.25
C PHE A 51 -0.24 -0.41 12.78
N SER A 52 -1.36 0.08 13.29
CA SER A 52 -1.56 0.22 14.75
C SER A 52 -1.59 -1.14 15.43
N MET A 53 -2.27 -2.13 14.83
CA MET A 53 -2.29 -3.51 15.33
C MET A 53 -0.90 -4.16 15.30
N THR A 54 -0.15 -4.00 14.20
CA THR A 54 1.21 -4.53 14.09
C THR A 54 2.13 -3.94 15.14
N ILE A 55 2.04 -2.63 15.41
CA ILE A 55 2.83 -1.99 16.48
C ILE A 55 2.49 -2.59 17.85
N GLU A 56 1.21 -2.76 18.18
CA GLU A 56 0.81 -3.39 19.45
C GLU A 56 1.34 -4.83 19.58
N GLN A 57 1.36 -5.59 18.49
CA GLN A 57 1.92 -6.95 18.46
C GLN A 57 3.44 -6.99 18.58
N LEU A 58 4.14 -5.94 18.15
CA LEU A 58 5.60 -5.85 18.24
C LEU A 58 6.09 -5.45 19.64
N LYS A 59 5.31 -4.65 20.39
CA LYS A 59 5.66 -4.21 21.76
C LYS A 59 6.23 -5.30 22.69
N PRO A 60 5.69 -6.53 22.77
CA PRO A 60 6.21 -7.55 23.66
C PRO A 60 7.53 -8.20 23.22
N VAL A 61 7.91 -8.08 21.95
CA VAL A 61 9.01 -8.89 21.35
C VAL A 61 10.11 -8.06 20.69
N ALA A 62 9.83 -6.81 20.36
CA ALA A 62 10.77 -5.92 19.67
C ALA A 62 11.27 -4.82 20.59
N SER A 63 12.48 -4.33 20.32
CA SER A 63 13.05 -3.20 21.05
C SER A 63 12.29 -1.89 20.73
N PRO A 64 12.35 -0.89 21.62
CA PRO A 64 11.75 0.43 21.38
C PRO A 64 12.24 1.10 20.10
N GLU A 65 13.49 0.86 19.70
CA GLU A 65 14.10 1.37 18.47
C GLU A 65 13.39 0.79 17.24
N ILE A 66 13.20 -0.53 17.18
CA ILE A 66 12.49 -1.22 16.09
C ILE A 66 11.05 -0.70 15.98
N ILE A 67 10.36 -0.55 17.11
CA ILE A 67 8.99 -0.03 17.15
C ILE A 67 8.92 1.39 16.57
N LYS A 68 9.91 2.24 16.91
CA LYS A 68 10.00 3.60 16.39
C LYS A 68 10.22 3.61 14.88
N GLU A 69 11.11 2.75 14.37
CA GLU A 69 11.35 2.64 12.94
C GLU A 69 10.11 2.12 12.19
N VAL A 70 9.44 1.09 12.71
CA VAL A 70 8.20 0.55 12.12
C VAL A 70 7.09 1.61 12.10
N ASN A 71 6.97 2.42 13.15
CA ASN A 71 6.00 3.51 13.18
C ASN A 71 6.32 4.60 12.14
N ALA A 72 7.61 4.84 11.85
CA ALA A 72 8.02 5.79 10.81
C ALA A 72 7.65 5.30 9.39
N LEU A 73 7.50 3.99 9.17
CA LEU A 73 7.10 3.43 7.87
C LEU A 73 5.65 3.76 7.50
N LYS A 74 4.78 4.05 8.47
CA LYS A 74 3.36 4.37 8.23
C LYS A 74 3.16 5.48 7.19
N ASN A 75 4.04 6.48 7.21
CA ASN A 75 3.94 7.67 6.38
C ASN A 75 4.77 7.59 5.09
N LYS A 76 5.45 6.46 4.84
CA LYS A 76 6.28 6.29 3.64
C LYS A 76 5.48 5.71 2.48
N PRO A 77 5.74 6.18 1.25
CA PRO A 77 5.03 5.74 0.05
C PRO A 77 5.49 4.36 -0.43
N ASP A 78 6.73 3.96 -0.11
CA ASP A 78 7.37 2.73 -0.54
C ASP A 78 7.76 1.83 0.64
N ASN A 79 8.02 0.56 0.33
CA ASN A 79 8.40 -0.46 1.31
C ASN A 79 9.91 -0.69 1.35
N GLU A 80 10.71 0.14 0.67
CA GLU A 80 12.15 -0.03 0.57
C GLU A 80 12.84 0.05 1.94
N ASP A 81 12.38 0.96 2.81
CA ASP A 81 12.90 1.06 4.16
C ASP A 81 12.47 -0.10 5.06
N LEU A 82 11.29 -0.68 4.81
CA LEU A 82 10.86 -1.91 5.49
C LEU A 82 11.73 -3.10 5.06
N ARG A 83 12.01 -3.21 3.75
CA ARG A 83 12.93 -4.23 3.20
C ARG A 83 14.29 -4.14 3.88
N LYS A 84 14.91 -2.95 3.89
CA LYS A 84 16.22 -2.73 4.51
C LYS A 84 16.24 -3.08 6.00
N MET A 85 15.18 -2.75 6.72
CA MET A 85 15.05 -3.09 8.14
C MET A 85 15.01 -4.61 8.34
N ILE A 86 14.21 -5.31 7.54
CA ILE A 86 14.09 -6.77 7.60
C ILE A 86 15.42 -7.44 7.24
N SER A 87 16.08 -7.01 6.16
CA SER A 87 17.40 -7.55 5.77
C SER A 87 18.42 -7.36 6.89
N ARG A 88 18.49 -6.18 7.50
CA ARG A 88 19.41 -5.93 8.64
C ARG A 88 19.13 -6.88 9.81
N LEU A 89 17.86 -7.06 10.19
CA LEU A 89 17.49 -7.98 11.26
C LEU A 89 17.87 -9.42 10.95
N CYS A 90 17.69 -9.84 9.69
CA CYS A 90 18.09 -11.17 9.26
C CYS A 90 19.61 -11.35 9.31
N ASP A 91 20.37 -10.35 8.87
CA ASP A 91 21.84 -10.36 8.92
C ASP A 91 22.36 -10.39 10.37
N ASP A 92 21.77 -9.59 11.27
CA ASP A 92 22.11 -9.59 12.69
C ASP A 92 21.86 -10.96 13.33
N MET A 93 20.70 -11.57 13.03
CA MET A 93 20.36 -12.92 13.49
C MET A 93 21.29 -13.99 12.92
N GLU A 94 21.66 -13.89 11.64
CA GLU A 94 22.62 -14.81 11.03
C GLU A 94 23.98 -14.73 11.73
N HIS A 95 24.46 -13.53 12.02
CA HIS A 95 25.75 -13.33 12.68
C HIS A 95 25.76 -13.82 14.14
N GLU A 96 24.68 -13.59 14.88
CA GLU A 96 24.52 -14.15 16.23
C GLU A 96 24.51 -15.68 16.20
N LEU A 97 23.76 -16.28 15.27
CA LEU A 97 23.70 -17.73 15.10
C LEU A 97 25.05 -18.33 14.68
N GLU A 98 25.82 -17.66 13.82
CA GLU A 98 27.18 -18.07 13.46
C GLU A 98 28.10 -18.07 14.69
N THR A 99 28.02 -17.04 15.51
CA THR A 99 28.79 -16.93 16.76
C THR A 99 28.43 -18.07 17.72
N ILE A 100 27.14 -18.39 17.85
CA ILE A 100 26.66 -19.52 18.66
C ILE A 100 27.12 -20.86 18.06
N ALA A 101 27.05 -21.02 16.74
CA ALA A 101 27.44 -22.26 16.06
C ALA A 101 28.95 -22.52 16.14
N ALA A 102 29.77 -21.48 16.23
CA ALA A 102 31.20 -21.61 16.51
C ALA A 102 31.45 -22.21 17.91
N ALA A 103 30.56 -21.95 18.87
CA ALA A 103 30.60 -22.50 20.23
C ALA A 103 29.85 -23.85 20.36
N ASN A 104 28.88 -24.12 19.49
CA ASN A 104 28.07 -25.34 19.47
C ASN A 104 27.82 -25.84 18.03
N PRO A 105 28.52 -26.91 17.59
CA PRO A 105 28.37 -27.47 16.24
C PRO A 105 26.94 -27.92 15.89
N GLU A 106 26.10 -28.23 16.88
CA GLU A 106 24.69 -28.61 16.65
C GLU A 106 23.82 -27.45 16.18
N ALA A 107 24.27 -26.20 16.30
CA ALA A 107 23.52 -25.03 15.83
C ALA A 107 23.70 -24.75 14.32
N LYS A 108 24.59 -25.49 13.63
CA LYS A 108 24.86 -25.32 12.19
C LYS A 108 23.60 -25.46 11.30
N PRO A 109 22.70 -26.44 11.51
CA PRO A 109 21.45 -26.52 10.74
C PRO A 109 20.55 -25.30 10.90
N THR A 110 20.60 -24.63 12.06
CA THR A 110 19.83 -23.40 12.33
C THR A 110 20.40 -22.23 11.53
N VAL A 111 21.72 -22.09 11.46
CA VAL A 111 22.40 -21.08 10.61
C VAL A 111 22.02 -21.29 9.13
N ASP A 112 22.09 -22.53 8.65
CA ASP A 112 21.74 -22.85 7.26
C ASP A 112 20.26 -22.55 6.96
N SER A 113 19.37 -22.81 7.92
CA SER A 113 17.94 -22.46 7.79
C SER A 113 17.70 -20.95 7.76
N MET A 114 18.47 -20.18 8.54
CA MET A 114 18.40 -18.72 8.55
C MET A 114 18.87 -18.13 7.21
N ARG A 115 19.95 -18.66 6.62
CA ARG A 115 20.42 -18.27 5.28
C ARG A 115 19.38 -18.53 4.21
N VAL A 116 18.73 -19.70 4.25
CA VAL A 116 17.63 -20.01 3.33
C VAL A 116 16.50 -19.00 3.48
N LEU A 117 16.12 -18.64 4.71
CA LEU A 117 15.11 -17.61 4.96
C LEU A 117 15.54 -16.25 4.38
N ASN A 118 16.79 -15.83 4.58
CA ASN A 118 17.30 -14.55 4.08
C ASN A 118 17.22 -14.48 2.54
N ILE A 119 17.65 -15.55 1.85
CA ILE A 119 17.54 -15.68 0.39
C ILE A 119 16.07 -15.62 -0.09
N LEU A 120 15.16 -16.31 0.60
CA LEU A 120 13.74 -16.29 0.25
C LEU A 120 13.10 -14.92 0.47
N MET A 121 13.52 -14.19 1.52
CA MET A 121 13.07 -12.82 1.77
C MET A 121 13.59 -11.86 0.69
N ASP A 122 14.85 -11.97 0.30
CA ASP A 122 15.42 -11.18 -0.80
C ASP A 122 14.71 -11.44 -2.13
N LEU A 123 14.38 -12.70 -2.41
CA LEU A 123 13.56 -13.06 -3.57
C LEU A 123 12.17 -12.42 -3.49
N TYR A 124 11.49 -12.52 -2.34
CA TYR A 124 10.16 -11.94 -2.13
C TYR A 124 10.15 -10.43 -2.37
N PHE A 125 11.17 -9.71 -1.91
CA PHE A 125 11.30 -8.26 -2.14
C PHE A 125 11.75 -7.87 -3.56
N SER A 126 12.18 -8.84 -4.36
CA SER A 126 12.64 -8.60 -5.74
C SER A 126 11.56 -8.93 -6.79
N LEU A 127 10.41 -9.45 -6.36
CA LEU A 127 9.20 -9.67 -7.18
C LEU A 127 8.26 -8.46 -7.13
#